data_AF-A0A978TSS5-F1
#
_entry.id   AF-A0A978TSS5-F1
#
_cell.length_a   1.000
_cell.length_b   1.000
_cell.length_c   1.000
_cell.angle_alpha   90.00
_cell.angle_beta   90.00
_cell.angle_gamma   90.00
#
_symmetry.space_group_name_H-M   'P 1'
#
loop_
_entity.id
_entity.type
_entity.pdbx_description
1 polymer ?
#
loop_
_entity_poly.entity_id
_entity_poly.type
_entity_poly.pdbx_seq_one_letter_code
_entity_poly.pdbx_strand_id
1 'polypeptide(L)'
;MAKLSVELNRYFFEEDRSRQRLPVGVSPEVKLADIWQLAGERIFGFLFVLLSLPSALPVPAPGYSIPFGIAIFLLAVQLIAGADIPWLPSKVMNHGIALKTIQGVVKAGLPWLRRIELISRPRLSYICTSLPGRVAIGIAIALMSISMMIPIPGTNTLPAIGIFVVGFGLLDDDGLISLAGFGVCLMGLILSSSIFIALWFGGTNLLDWLKLQLGG
;
A
#
# COMPACT_ATOMS: atom_id res chain seq x y z
N MET A 1 14.86 3.08 19.28
CA MET A 1 13.76 2.24 18.76
C MET A 1 14.35 1.26 17.77
N ALA A 2 13.89 0.01 17.75
CA ALA A 2 14.36 -0.96 16.78
C ALA A 2 13.89 -0.54 15.38
N LYS A 3 14.76 -0.71 14.39
CA LYS A 3 14.42 -0.45 13.00
C LYS A 3 13.35 -1.45 12.55
N LEU A 4 12.29 -1.00 11.90
CA LEU A 4 11.21 -1.85 11.43
C LEU A 4 11.73 -2.99 10.54
N SER A 5 12.76 -2.72 9.74
CA SER A 5 13.44 -3.71 8.90
C SER A 5 14.11 -4.80 9.73
N VAL A 6 14.58 -4.49 10.94
CA VAL A 6 15.16 -5.46 11.88
C VAL A 6 14.06 -6.27 12.54
N GLU A 7 12.95 -5.65 12.94
CA GLU A 7 11.81 -6.35 13.55
C GLU A 7 11.11 -7.27 12.56
N LEU A 8 10.84 -6.81 11.34
CA LEU A 8 10.30 -7.65 10.27
C LEU A 8 11.26 -8.77 9.89
N ASN A 9 12.57 -8.49 9.82
CA ASN A 9 13.54 -9.53 9.50
C ASN A 9 13.59 -10.60 10.59
N ARG A 10 13.57 -10.20 11.86
CA ARG A 10 13.54 -11.10 13.00
C ARG A 10 12.26 -11.94 13.02
N TYR A 11 11.11 -11.31 12.91
CA TYR A 11 9.82 -11.99 13.01
C TYR A 11 9.57 -12.95 11.83
N PHE A 12 9.85 -12.53 10.60
CA PHE A 12 9.53 -13.34 9.42
C PHE A 12 10.63 -14.34 9.03
N PHE A 13 11.89 -14.13 9.42
CA PHE A 13 13.01 -15.00 9.00
C PHE A 13 13.75 -15.66 10.16
N GLU A 14 13.79 -15.07 11.36
CA GLU A 14 14.48 -15.68 12.52
C GLU A 14 13.54 -16.56 13.35
N GLU A 15 12.30 -16.13 13.63
CA GLU A 15 11.30 -16.97 14.31
C GLU A 15 10.84 -18.17 13.48
N ASP A 16 10.95 -18.09 12.15
CA ASP A 16 10.60 -19.19 11.25
C ASP A 16 11.50 -20.41 11.49
N ARG A 17 12.75 -20.21 11.92
CA ARG A 17 13.68 -21.30 12.30
C ARG A 17 13.15 -22.10 13.51
N SER A 18 12.33 -21.48 14.36
CA SER A 18 11.63 -22.11 15.49
C SER A 18 10.32 -22.79 15.04
N ARG A 19 9.59 -22.17 14.10
CA ARG A 19 8.34 -22.71 13.50
C ARG A 19 8.59 -23.89 12.56
N GLN A 20 9.80 -24.02 12.01
CA GLN A 20 10.21 -25.14 11.17
C GLN A 20 10.26 -26.50 11.90
N ARG A 21 10.02 -26.53 13.22
CA ARG A 21 9.74 -27.75 14.00
C ARG A 21 8.30 -28.26 13.87
N LEU A 22 7.44 -27.58 13.09
CA LEU A 22 6.10 -28.06 12.78
C LEU A 22 6.16 -29.36 11.96
N PRO A 23 5.22 -30.30 12.17
CA PRO A 23 5.19 -31.58 11.46
C PRO A 23 5.12 -31.40 9.93
N VAL A 24 5.78 -32.30 9.22
CA VAL A 24 5.91 -32.30 7.75
C VAL A 24 4.52 -32.25 7.10
N GLY A 25 4.25 -31.18 6.34
CA GLY A 25 2.98 -30.96 5.64
C GLY A 25 2.20 -29.72 6.10
N VAL A 26 2.57 -29.11 7.24
CA VAL A 26 1.98 -27.85 7.71
C VAL A 26 2.82 -26.68 7.24
N SER A 27 2.28 -25.83 6.36
CA SER A 27 2.93 -24.56 6.03
C SER A 27 2.78 -23.62 7.22
N PRO A 28 3.85 -22.99 7.73
CA PRO A 28 3.70 -21.96 8.73
C PRO A 28 2.79 -20.85 8.18
N GLU A 29 1.80 -20.46 8.97
CA GLU A 29 0.90 -19.36 8.67
C GLU A 29 1.22 -18.18 9.60
N VAL A 30 1.11 -16.97 9.07
CA VAL A 30 1.19 -15.75 9.88
C VAL A 30 -0.19 -15.12 9.92
N LYS A 31 -0.69 -14.87 11.13
CA LYS A 31 -1.94 -14.14 11.32
C LYS A 31 -1.66 -12.65 11.25
N LEU A 32 -2.61 -11.89 10.70
CA LEU A 32 -2.53 -10.43 10.74
C LEU A 32 -2.51 -9.88 12.18
N ALA A 33 -3.10 -10.62 13.12
CA ALA A 33 -3.05 -10.30 14.56
C ALA A 33 -1.63 -10.22 15.13
N ASP A 34 -0.68 -11.02 14.63
CA ASP A 34 0.68 -11.01 15.16
C ASP A 34 1.47 -9.80 14.60
N ILE A 35 1.21 -9.46 13.33
CA ILE A 35 1.70 -8.23 12.68
C ILE A 35 1.17 -6.99 13.42
N TRP A 36 -0.07 -7.08 13.91
CA TRP A 36 -0.75 -6.05 14.70
C TRP A 36 -0.02 -5.69 15.99
N GLN A 37 0.55 -6.69 16.66
CA GLN A 37 1.20 -6.53 17.96
C GLN A 37 2.60 -5.89 17.82
N LEU A 38 3.25 -6.09 16.66
CA LEU A 38 4.53 -5.44 16.35
C LEU A 38 4.38 -3.97 15.96
N ALA A 39 3.32 -3.60 15.24
CA ALA A 39 3.23 -2.27 14.61
C ALA A 39 2.75 -1.13 15.54
N GLY A 40 2.15 -1.46 16.70
CA GLY A 40 1.77 -0.47 17.73
C GLY A 40 0.92 0.69 17.21
N GLU A 41 1.25 1.92 17.62
CA GLU A 41 0.56 3.16 17.21
C GLU A 41 0.81 3.55 15.72
N ARG A 42 1.76 2.91 15.04
CA ARG A 42 2.18 3.23 13.66
C ARG A 42 1.61 2.27 12.62
N ILE A 43 0.62 1.49 13.02
CA ILE A 43 0.07 0.39 12.24
C ILE A 43 -0.58 0.81 10.91
N PHE A 44 -1.14 2.02 10.83
CA PHE A 44 -1.63 2.56 9.55
C PHE A 44 -0.52 2.67 8.52
N GLY A 45 0.58 3.35 8.86
CA GLY A 45 1.73 3.50 7.98
C GLY A 45 2.29 2.14 7.56
N PHE A 46 2.40 1.22 8.51
CA PHE A 46 2.85 -0.15 8.26
C PHE A 46 1.96 -0.89 7.25
N LEU A 47 0.64 -0.86 7.45
CA LEU A 47 -0.31 -1.54 6.56
C LEU A 47 -0.32 -0.93 5.16
N PHE A 48 -0.23 0.39 5.03
CA PHE A 48 -0.12 1.04 3.71
C PHE A 48 1.14 0.60 2.98
N VAL A 49 2.28 0.58 3.66
CA VAL A 49 3.55 0.10 3.10
C VAL A 49 3.42 -1.36 2.68
N LEU A 50 2.94 -2.24 3.57
CA LEU A 50 2.84 -3.67 3.30
C LEU A 50 1.89 -3.98 2.12
N LEU A 51 0.72 -3.35 2.09
CA LEU A 51 -0.29 -3.60 1.06
C LEU A 51 0.06 -2.97 -0.28
N SER A 52 0.77 -1.83 -0.31
CA SER A 52 1.16 -1.19 -1.56
C SER A 52 2.43 -1.78 -2.18
N LEU A 53 3.32 -2.38 -1.37
CA LEU A 53 4.62 -2.89 -1.80
C LEU A 53 4.55 -3.85 -3.00
N PRO A 54 3.67 -4.88 -3.03
CA PRO A 54 3.56 -5.76 -4.19
C PRO A 54 3.22 -5.02 -5.48
N SER A 55 2.41 -3.95 -5.39
CA SER A 55 1.99 -3.15 -6.54
C SER A 55 2.99 -2.04 -6.90
N ALA A 56 3.79 -1.59 -5.94
CA ALA A 56 4.83 -0.58 -6.14
C ALA A 56 6.06 -1.15 -6.85
N LEU A 57 6.27 -2.47 -6.75
CA LEU A 57 7.31 -3.15 -7.50
C LEU A 57 6.89 -3.25 -8.98
N PRO A 58 7.82 -3.02 -9.93
CA PRO A 58 7.56 -3.13 -11.37
C PRO A 58 7.51 -4.61 -11.81
N VAL A 59 6.74 -5.43 -11.12
CA VAL A 59 6.51 -6.83 -11.44
C VAL A 59 5.15 -6.94 -12.13
N PRO A 60 5.08 -7.43 -13.37
CA PRO A 60 3.80 -7.67 -14.03
C PRO A 60 3.15 -8.89 -13.37
N ALA A 61 2.20 -8.67 -12.46
CA ALA A 61 1.24 -9.72 -12.16
C ALA A 61 -0.21 -9.18 -12.14
N PRO A 62 -1.10 -9.78 -12.94
CA PRO A 62 -2.48 -9.34 -13.06
C PRO A 62 -3.30 -9.69 -11.82
N GLY A 63 -4.28 -8.85 -11.48
CA GLY A 63 -5.40 -9.21 -10.61
C GLY A 63 -5.30 -8.84 -9.13
N TYR A 64 -4.14 -8.42 -8.60
CA TYR A 64 -4.04 -8.07 -7.17
C TYR A 64 -4.32 -6.58 -6.85
N SER A 65 -4.26 -5.68 -7.83
CA SER A 65 -4.44 -4.24 -7.56
C SER A 65 -5.82 -3.89 -7.00
N ILE A 66 -6.87 -4.62 -7.39
CA ILE A 66 -8.24 -4.41 -6.91
C ILE A 66 -8.38 -4.76 -5.42
N PRO A 67 -8.10 -6.00 -4.97
CA PRO A 67 -8.27 -6.35 -3.55
C PRO A 67 -7.35 -5.52 -2.64
N PHE A 68 -6.11 -5.25 -3.07
CA PHE A 68 -5.21 -4.36 -2.32
C PHE A 68 -5.72 -2.92 -2.31
N GLY A 69 -6.22 -2.40 -3.43
CA GLY A 69 -6.85 -1.08 -3.52
C GLY A 69 -8.03 -0.93 -2.56
N ILE A 70 -8.91 -1.94 -2.46
CA ILE A 70 -10.05 -1.95 -1.52
C ILE A 70 -9.56 -1.93 -0.07
N ALA A 71 -8.59 -2.79 0.27
CA ALA A 71 -8.04 -2.83 1.61
C ALA A 71 -7.40 -1.48 2.01
N ILE A 72 -6.58 -0.91 1.12
CA ILE A 72 -5.94 0.39 1.32
C ILE A 72 -6.98 1.51 1.44
N PHE A 73 -8.01 1.52 0.59
CA PHE A 73 -9.07 2.53 0.63
C PHE A 73 -9.81 2.53 1.98
N LEU A 74 -10.19 1.37 2.48
CA LEU A 74 -10.88 1.24 3.77
C LEU A 74 -10.01 1.75 4.91
N LEU A 75 -8.72 1.40 4.92
CA LEU A 75 -7.76 1.90 5.91
C LEU A 75 -7.57 3.42 5.80
N ALA A 76 -7.53 3.96 4.58
CA ALA A 76 -7.42 5.40 4.35
C ALA A 76 -8.63 6.17 4.88
N VAL A 77 -9.84 5.66 4.66
CA VAL A 77 -11.08 6.23 5.21
C VAL A 77 -11.06 6.22 6.75
N GLN A 78 -10.58 5.15 7.37
CA GLN A 78 -10.43 5.08 8.83
C GLN A 78 -9.40 6.10 9.35
N LEU A 79 -8.29 6.29 8.63
CA LEU A 79 -7.29 7.32 8.97
C LEU A 79 -7.89 8.73 8.87
N ILE A 80 -8.68 9.01 7.82
CA ILE A 80 -9.39 10.29 7.64
C ILE A 80 -10.39 10.52 8.77
N ALA A 81 -11.08 9.47 9.23
CA ALA A 81 -12.00 9.54 10.35
C ALA A 81 -11.30 9.79 11.71
N GLY A 82 -9.97 9.84 11.73
CA GLY A 82 -9.19 10.09 12.95
C GLY A 82 -9.02 8.85 13.83
N ALA A 83 -9.24 7.64 13.30
CA ALA A 83 -9.03 6.42 14.06
C ALA A 83 -7.53 6.25 14.37
N ASP A 84 -7.18 6.03 15.63
CA ASP A 84 -5.78 5.75 16.02
C ASP A 84 -5.38 4.31 15.69
N ILE A 85 -6.35 3.41 15.63
CA ILE A 85 -6.14 1.99 15.36
C ILE A 85 -7.11 1.57 14.23
N PRO A 86 -6.63 0.87 13.20
CA PRO A 86 -7.47 0.39 12.12
C PRO A 86 -8.47 -0.66 12.63
N TRP A 87 -9.70 -0.61 12.16
CA TRP A 87 -10.66 -1.66 12.40
C TRP A 87 -10.57 -2.69 11.27
N LEU A 88 -10.29 -3.95 11.63
CA LEU A 88 -10.34 -5.08 10.70
C LEU A 88 -11.40 -6.11 11.13
N PRO A 89 -12.14 -6.72 10.18
CA PRO A 89 -13.03 -7.82 10.48
C PRO A 89 -12.27 -8.99 11.14
N SER A 90 -12.89 -9.62 12.13
CA SER A 90 -12.33 -10.79 12.84
C SER A 90 -11.94 -11.95 11.90
N LYS A 91 -12.59 -12.07 10.74
CA LYS A 91 -12.21 -13.03 9.68
C LYS A 91 -10.84 -12.72 9.07
N VAL A 92 -10.50 -11.45 8.83
CA VAL A 92 -9.23 -11.02 8.25
C VAL A 92 -8.11 -11.12 9.28
N MET A 93 -8.39 -10.74 10.52
CA MET A 93 -7.43 -10.81 11.62
C MET A 93 -6.99 -12.26 11.94
N ASN A 94 -7.90 -13.22 11.75
CA ASN A 94 -7.65 -14.65 11.94
C ASN A 94 -7.31 -15.39 10.65
N HIS A 95 -7.28 -14.72 9.50
CA HIS A 95 -6.92 -15.36 8.23
C HIS A 95 -5.42 -15.66 8.23
N GLY A 96 -5.07 -16.94 8.10
CA GLY A 96 -3.70 -17.39 7.95
C GLY A 96 -3.22 -17.13 6.53
N ILE A 97 -2.23 -16.26 6.38
CA ILE A 97 -1.55 -16.08 5.09
C ILE A 97 -0.32 -16.98 5.10
N ALA A 98 -0.11 -17.72 4.00
CA ALA A 98 1.06 -18.57 3.84
C ALA A 98 2.34 -17.75 4.05
N LEU A 99 3.17 -18.18 5.00
CA LEU A 99 4.35 -17.44 5.44
C LEU A 99 5.35 -17.21 4.29
N LYS A 100 5.44 -18.15 3.32
CA LYS A 100 6.23 -17.99 2.10
C LYS A 100 5.82 -16.78 1.25
N THR A 101 4.52 -16.49 1.16
CA THR A 101 4.01 -15.35 0.38
C THR A 101 4.41 -14.04 1.04
N ILE A 102 4.23 -13.94 2.35
CA ILE A 102 4.64 -12.73 3.10
C ILE A 102 6.16 -12.57 3.08
N GLN A 103 6.93 -13.65 3.28
CA GLN A 103 8.39 -13.61 3.18
C GLN A 103 8.85 -13.14 1.80
N GLY A 104 8.19 -13.54 0.71
CA GLY A 104 8.51 -13.06 -0.64
C GLY A 104 8.37 -11.54 -0.77
N VAL A 105 7.24 -11.00 -0.29
CA VAL A 105 6.96 -9.56 -0.29
C VAL A 105 7.92 -8.80 0.63
N VAL A 106 8.10 -9.27 1.87
CA VAL A 106 8.99 -8.65 2.86
C VAL A 106 10.45 -8.69 2.40
N LYS A 107 10.91 -9.80 1.80
CA LYS A 107 12.28 -9.93 1.27
C LYS A 107 12.54 -8.97 0.12
N ALA A 108 11.57 -8.78 -0.77
CA ALA A 108 11.67 -7.81 -1.87
C ALA A 108 11.65 -6.36 -1.36
N GLY A 109 10.90 -6.10 -0.29
CA GLY A 109 10.78 -4.78 0.36
C GLY A 109 11.94 -4.39 1.27
N LEU A 110 12.56 -5.36 1.96
CA LEU A 110 13.60 -5.15 2.97
C LEU A 110 14.76 -4.23 2.53
N PRO A 111 15.36 -4.37 1.33
CA PRO A 111 16.45 -3.50 0.91
C PRO A 111 16.00 -2.05 0.68
N TRP A 112 14.78 -1.84 0.19
CA TRP A 112 14.19 -0.50 0.07
C TRP A 112 13.89 0.07 1.45
N LEU A 113 13.28 -0.74 2.32
CA LEU A 113 12.98 -0.38 3.68
C LEU A 113 14.24 0.07 4.44
N ARG A 114 15.33 -0.70 4.38
CA ARG A 114 16.62 -0.34 4.99
C ARG A 114 17.20 0.96 4.44
N ARG A 115 17.07 1.22 3.14
CA ARG A 115 17.55 2.48 2.53
C ARG A 115 16.75 3.67 3.02
N ILE A 116 15.43 3.53 3.11
CA ILE A 116 14.58 4.62 3.55
C ILE A 116 14.76 4.86 5.05
N GLU A 117 14.88 3.82 5.88
CA GLU A 117 15.22 3.96 7.31
C GLU A 117 16.57 4.65 7.59
N LEU A 118 17.53 4.56 6.66
CA LEU A 118 18.80 5.28 6.79
C LEU A 118 18.66 6.78 6.52
N ILE A 119 17.65 7.16 5.72
CA ILE A 119 17.36 8.54 5.34
C ILE A 119 16.34 9.17 6.29
N SER A 120 15.40 8.35 6.76
CA SER A 120 14.26 8.69 7.59
C SER A 120 14.72 9.22 8.94
N ARG A 121 14.23 10.42 9.27
CA ARG A 121 14.39 11.02 10.59
C ARG A 121 13.05 11.67 10.94
N PRO A 122 12.60 11.65 12.22
CA PRO A 122 11.36 12.29 12.62
C PRO A 122 11.47 13.82 12.47
N ARG A 123 11.24 14.29 11.25
CA ARG A 123 11.34 15.68 10.80
C ARG A 123 9.94 16.10 10.39
N LEU A 124 9.50 17.29 10.80
CA LEU A 124 8.14 17.77 10.54
C LEU A 124 7.06 16.78 10.98
N SER A 125 7.27 16.05 12.08
CA SER A 125 6.37 15.00 12.57
C SER A 125 4.94 15.50 12.81
N TYR A 126 4.73 16.81 12.98
CA TYR A 126 3.40 17.43 13.02
C TYR A 126 2.53 17.09 11.79
N ILE A 127 3.13 16.91 10.61
CA ILE A 127 2.41 16.49 9.39
C ILE A 127 1.86 15.07 9.54
N CYS A 128 2.57 14.19 10.26
CA CYS A 128 2.18 12.79 10.45
C CYS A 128 1.31 12.58 11.70
N THR A 129 1.46 13.42 12.73
CA THR A 129 0.78 13.25 14.03
C THR A 129 -0.47 14.13 14.18
N SER A 130 -0.55 15.27 13.51
CA SER A 130 -1.73 16.14 13.58
C SER A 130 -2.91 15.55 12.82
N LEU A 131 -4.13 15.71 13.36
CA LEU A 131 -5.36 15.31 12.68
C LEU A 131 -5.44 15.83 11.22
N PRO A 132 -5.22 17.14 10.93
CA PRO A 132 -5.29 17.62 9.54
C PRO A 132 -4.23 16.98 8.63
N GLY A 133 -3.03 16.70 9.14
CA GLY A 133 -1.98 16.03 8.38
C GLY A 133 -2.33 14.57 8.07
N ARG A 134 -2.83 13.83 9.08
CA ARG A 134 -3.35 12.46 8.91
C ARG A 134 -4.52 12.41 7.92
N VAL A 135 -5.42 13.38 7.97
CA VAL A 135 -6.52 13.53 7.00
C VAL A 135 -5.99 13.75 5.58
N ALA A 136 -5.02 14.65 5.39
CA ALA A 136 -4.42 14.90 4.08
C ALA A 136 -3.73 13.64 3.51
N ILE A 137 -2.96 12.93 4.35
CA ILE A 137 -2.33 11.66 4.01
C ILE A 137 -3.40 10.63 3.61
N GLY A 138 -4.44 10.48 4.42
CA GLY A 138 -5.55 9.58 4.14
C GLY A 138 -6.25 9.91 2.83
N ILE A 139 -6.50 11.18 2.51
CA ILE A 139 -7.12 11.60 1.25
C ILE A 139 -6.24 11.22 0.06
N ALA A 140 -4.93 11.50 0.10
CA ALA A 140 -4.04 11.14 -0.99
C ALA A 140 -3.98 9.62 -1.23
N ILE A 141 -3.88 8.85 -0.15
CA ILE A 141 -3.90 7.38 -0.21
C ILE A 141 -5.25 6.89 -0.76
N ALA A 142 -6.37 7.44 -0.31
CA ALA A 142 -7.71 7.09 -0.79
C ALA A 142 -7.83 7.32 -2.30
N LEU A 143 -7.42 8.49 -2.81
CA LEU A 143 -7.45 8.79 -4.23
C LEU A 143 -6.57 7.84 -5.06
N MET A 144 -5.35 7.55 -4.59
CA MET A 144 -4.46 6.58 -5.25
C MET A 144 -5.06 5.16 -5.24
N SER A 145 -5.69 4.77 -4.14
CA SER A 145 -6.31 3.45 -4.02
C SER A 145 -7.51 3.28 -4.95
N ILE A 146 -8.33 4.33 -5.13
CA ILE A 146 -9.40 4.35 -6.15
C ILE A 146 -8.79 4.19 -7.54
N SER A 147 -7.69 4.89 -7.83
CA SER A 147 -6.99 4.72 -9.10
C SER A 147 -6.50 3.29 -9.31
N MET A 148 -6.04 2.59 -8.25
CA MET A 148 -5.58 1.20 -8.34
C MET A 148 -6.71 0.18 -8.55
N MET A 149 -7.94 0.50 -8.12
CA MET A 149 -9.11 -0.36 -8.34
C MET A 149 -9.51 -0.44 -9.81
N ILE A 150 -9.02 0.48 -10.65
CA ILE A 150 -9.35 0.52 -12.06
C ILE A 150 -8.29 -0.32 -12.78
N PRO A 151 -8.67 -1.47 -13.38
CA PRO A 151 -7.70 -2.46 -13.85
C PRO A 151 -7.11 -2.05 -15.20
N ILE A 152 -6.29 -1.00 -15.21
CA ILE A 152 -5.51 -0.60 -16.38
C ILE A 152 -4.08 -1.12 -16.18
N PRO A 153 -3.61 -2.08 -17.01
CA PRO A 153 -2.25 -2.60 -16.89
C PRO A 153 -1.21 -1.49 -16.98
N GLY A 154 -0.22 -1.52 -16.08
CA GLY A 154 0.89 -0.57 -16.08
C GLY A 154 0.62 0.79 -15.42
N THR A 155 -0.64 1.13 -15.09
CA THR A 155 -0.96 2.41 -14.43
C THR A 155 -0.88 2.33 -12.92
N ASN A 156 -1.06 1.14 -12.34
CA ASN A 156 -1.20 0.96 -10.89
C ASN A 156 0.11 1.05 -10.12
N THR A 157 1.26 0.96 -10.80
CA THR A 157 2.57 1.04 -10.16
C THR A 157 2.83 2.43 -9.61
N LEU A 158 2.51 3.49 -10.35
CA LEU A 158 2.77 4.87 -9.90
C LEU A 158 1.90 5.26 -8.67
N PRO A 159 0.58 5.00 -8.65
CA PRO A 159 -0.25 5.15 -7.45
C PRO A 159 0.25 4.33 -6.27
N ALA A 160 0.68 3.08 -6.50
CA ALA A 160 1.18 2.22 -5.44
C ALA A 160 2.51 2.75 -4.85
N ILE A 161 3.41 3.28 -5.68
CA ILE A 161 4.63 3.96 -5.20
C ILE A 161 4.25 5.20 -4.37
N GLY A 162 3.27 5.99 -4.80
CA GLY A 162 2.77 7.13 -4.03
C GLY A 162 2.28 6.70 -2.64
N ILE A 163 1.42 5.69 -2.57
CA ILE A 163 0.92 5.13 -1.30
C ILE A 163 2.08 4.58 -0.46
N PHE A 164 3.04 3.89 -1.07
CA PHE A 164 4.21 3.35 -0.38
C PHE A 164 5.02 4.45 0.29
N VAL A 165 5.36 5.53 -0.45
CA VAL A 165 6.18 6.63 0.06
C VAL A 165 5.44 7.41 1.15
N VAL A 166 4.16 7.76 0.93
CA VAL A 166 3.36 8.45 1.94
C VAL A 166 3.15 7.59 3.18
N GLY A 167 2.80 6.31 3.02
CA GLY A 167 2.64 5.36 4.11
C GLY A 167 3.93 5.17 4.90
N PHE A 168 5.08 5.20 4.22
CA PHE A 168 6.38 5.15 4.86
C PHE A 168 6.67 6.42 5.69
N GLY A 169 6.37 7.59 5.16
CA GLY A 169 6.46 8.85 5.91
C GLY A 169 5.57 8.87 7.16
N LEU A 170 4.37 8.28 7.07
CA LEU A 170 3.47 8.09 8.22
C LEU A 170 4.03 7.08 9.24
N LEU A 171 4.66 6.00 8.78
CA LEU A 171 5.23 4.94 9.61
C LEU A 171 6.42 5.42 10.46
N ASP A 172 7.23 6.31 9.91
CA ASP A 172 8.42 6.85 10.58
C ASP A 172 8.25 8.26 11.18
N ASP A 173 7.03 8.82 11.12
CA ASP A 173 6.74 10.21 11.49
C ASP A 173 7.65 11.23 10.76
N ASP A 174 7.99 10.95 9.50
CA ASP A 174 8.79 11.81 8.62
C ASP A 174 7.89 12.57 7.63
N GLY A 175 7.64 13.84 7.93
CA GLY A 175 6.81 14.74 7.14
C GLY A 175 7.45 15.12 5.79
N LEU A 176 8.78 15.07 5.65
CA LEU A 176 9.43 15.34 4.35
C LEU A 176 9.23 14.18 3.39
N ILE A 177 9.33 12.94 3.88
CA ILE A 177 9.01 11.76 3.09
C ILE A 177 7.53 11.79 2.67
N SER A 178 6.64 12.17 3.60
CA SER A 178 5.21 12.35 3.30
C SER A 178 4.96 13.40 2.20
N LEU A 179 5.66 14.54 2.26
CA LEU A 179 5.60 15.59 1.23
C LEU A 179 6.12 15.12 -0.14
N ALA A 180 7.24 14.40 -0.17
CA ALA A 180 7.75 13.79 -1.39
C ALA A 180 6.73 12.79 -1.96
N GLY A 181 6.11 12.00 -1.08
CA GLY A 181 5.03 11.08 -1.40
C GLY A 181 3.82 11.78 -2.02
N PHE A 182 3.39 12.94 -1.50
CA PHE A 182 2.33 13.74 -2.13
C PHE A 182 2.70 14.18 -3.54
N GLY A 183 3.96 14.51 -3.81
CA GLY A 183 4.44 14.78 -5.16
C GLY A 183 4.25 13.58 -6.10
N VAL A 184 4.59 12.37 -5.64
CA VAL A 184 4.36 11.14 -6.41
C VAL A 184 2.87 10.86 -6.59
N CYS A 185 2.04 11.07 -5.57
CA CYS A 185 0.59 10.94 -5.68
C CYS A 185 0.02 11.92 -6.71
N LEU A 186 0.52 13.15 -6.77
CA LEU A 186 0.10 14.14 -7.76
C LEU A 186 0.46 13.70 -9.18
N MET A 187 1.68 13.19 -9.38
CA MET A 187 2.08 12.60 -10.67
C MET A 187 1.18 11.41 -11.04
N GLY A 188 0.85 10.56 -10.07
CA GLY A 188 -0.09 9.45 -10.21
C GLY A 188 -1.48 9.92 -10.63
N LEU A 189 -2.01 10.97 -9.98
CA LEU A 189 -3.31 11.56 -10.33
C LEU A 189 -3.32 12.09 -11.76
N ILE A 190 -2.28 12.82 -12.15
CA ILE A 190 -2.17 13.41 -13.50
C ILE A 190 -2.15 12.29 -14.53
N LEU A 191 -1.30 11.27 -14.34
CA LEU A 191 -1.20 10.13 -15.23
C LEU A 191 -2.55 9.41 -15.35
N SER A 192 -3.14 8.99 -14.22
CA SER A 192 -4.43 8.28 -14.23
C SER A 192 -5.53 9.11 -14.88
N SER A 193 -5.64 10.40 -14.54
CA SER A 193 -6.66 11.30 -15.12
C SER A 193 -6.47 11.47 -16.63
N SER A 194 -5.23 11.64 -17.11
CA SER A 194 -4.94 11.75 -18.54
C SER A 194 -5.37 10.50 -19.32
N ILE A 195 -5.21 9.32 -18.73
CA ILE A 195 -5.61 8.06 -19.35
C ILE A 195 -7.14 7.97 -19.40
N PHE A 196 -7.84 8.35 -18.33
CA PHE A 196 -9.31 8.41 -18.36
C PHE A 196 -9.84 9.36 -19.43
N ILE A 197 -9.24 10.55 -19.53
CA ILE A 197 -9.60 11.54 -20.55
C ILE A 197 -9.37 10.97 -21.95
N ALA A 198 -8.20 10.37 -22.21
CA ALA A 198 -7.88 9.76 -23.49
C ALA A 198 -8.86 8.63 -23.87
N LEU A 199 -9.23 7.78 -22.92
CA LEU A 199 -10.21 6.70 -23.12
C LEU A 199 -11.61 7.25 -23.41
N TRP A 200 -12.02 8.32 -22.72
CA TRP A 200 -13.33 8.95 -22.93
C TRP A 200 -13.43 9.56 -24.34
N PHE A 201 -12.46 10.39 -24.73
CA PHE A 201 -12.43 11.01 -26.07
C PHE A 201 -12.24 9.99 -27.19
N GLY A 202 -11.39 8.98 -27.00
CA GLY A 202 -11.21 7.90 -27.96
C GLY A 202 -12.49 7.07 -28.12
N GLY A 203 -13.19 6.80 -27.03
CA GLY A 203 -14.45 6.06 -27.02
C GLY A 203 -15.58 6.77 -27.76
N THR A 204 -15.77 8.08 -27.52
CA THR A 204 -16.82 8.85 -28.22
C THR A 204 -16.58 8.91 -29.72
N ASN A 205 -15.34 9.17 -30.14
CA ASN A 205 -14.98 9.23 -31.56
C ASN A 205 -15.16 7.87 -32.27
N LEU A 206 -14.84 6.76 -31.59
CA LEU A 206 -15.06 5.42 -32.13
C LEU A 206 -16.55 5.08 -32.26
N LEU A 207 -17.37 5.45 -31.27
CA LEU A 207 -18.81 5.23 -31.30
C LEU A 207 -19.47 6.05 -32.41
N ASP A 208 -19.02 7.28 -32.63
CA ASP A 208 -19.53 8.14 -33.70
C ASP A 208 -19.15 7.60 -35.09
N TRP A 209 -17.92 7.12 -35.26
CA TRP A 209 -17.48 6.44 -36.49
C TRP A 209 -18.30 5.17 -36.79
N LEU A 210 -18.53 4.33 -35.78
CA LEU A 210 -19.35 3.12 -35.92
C LEU A 210 -20.81 3.44 -36.26
N LYS A 211 -21.39 4.46 -35.64
CA LYS A 211 -22.76 4.91 -35.96
C LYS A 211 -22.88 5.43 -37.39
N LEU A 212 -21.87 6.15 -37.87
CA LEU A 212 -21.82 6.63 -39.26
C LEU A 212 -21.74 5.50 -40.28
N GLN A 213 -21.10 4.38 -39.92
CA GLN A 213 -20.91 3.24 -40.82
C GLN A 213 -22.03 2.18 -40.74
N LEU A 214 -22.78 2.14 -39.64
CA LEU A 214 -23.95 1.26 -39.46
C LEU A 214 -25.30 1.97 -39.71
N GLY A 215 -25.31 3.30 -39.75
CA GLY A 215 -26.50 4.13 -39.91
C GLY A 215 -26.75 4.67 -41.32
N GLY A 216 -26.02 4.18 -42.33
CA GLY A 216 -26.24 4.43 -43.76
C GLY A 216 -26.50 3.13 -44.51
#